data_AF-Q4CLF5-F1
#
_entry.id   AF-Q4CLF5-F1
#
_cell.length_a   1.000
_cell.length_b   1.000
_cell.length_c   1.000
_cell.angle_alpha   90.00
_cell.angle_beta   90.00
_cell.angle_gamma   90.00
#
_symmetry.space_group_name_H-M   'P 1'
#
loop_
_entity.id
_entity.type
_entity.pdbx_description
1 polymer ?
#
loop_
_entity_poly.entity_id
_entity_poly.type
_entity_poly.pdbx_seq_one_letter_code
_entity_poly.pdbx_strand_id
1 'polypeptide(L)'
;LLDNNLEGSNCALYISNAAVDGGGIIVKGNTLITTEEGQGVESSVCVNAIDVRNGGYFDVENTTMSAANGVIFFGDTTVSTAGLLRVADCTFIGSTKVLTSALSYLSGSVTLEGGAQWRVEGNSVSAASVLNIPHFQHKIQLSGSGTTVALAHNRQVDSRVSFAKFLPSSIVVKLPARFVVGCNLQGDEEVSYDDVFPEGVVVFRCGTCNDDAACYMPGTESVDRGSFSCSCKDGWHGASCLPFEVPDTVLPPVAERAVDGDTSCVVNQTLTSLALDMWKTHHCYVGVTFSGVGAVLTFFLDSMPLHLPINITLTECIFREGAALQFVGGASAAESAGVLIRVSHTVMRSSVVAFALALPQHCDIAVTEVDAVQSSEVQLPHIRTNMLSVFLLVNIMFSASSLLVSNVKAHSLRYGALGLYSTGTLTLERGSSLYVQYCSFAGYMHMFYVNILSVSDHSVFALLNNTMSSGTSLLCQQQELSVSDHSVLRVVGNSGSVSYAIYSLSFFTVHHSSWLDWRYNDVGVGAMFHYSLITTMNIDGSSVVTLTGCTMGSTGLSVPLLSQADAGYRFVAGCLTVAGREVTTAAELALNGITSVTTVAACGECTKEGDCFAPLTTAVSGCKCRC
;
A
#
# COMPACT_ATOMS: atom_id res chain seq x y z
N LEU A 1 -4.39 4.84 -10.13
CA LEU A 1 -4.69 6.29 -10.11
C LEU A 1 -5.66 6.52 -8.96
N LEU A 2 -5.20 7.16 -7.88
CA LEU A 2 -5.97 7.32 -6.64
C LEU A 2 -6.07 8.80 -6.29
N ASP A 3 -7.27 9.31 -6.03
CA ASP A 3 -7.53 10.66 -5.49
C ASP A 3 -6.88 11.82 -6.28
N ASN A 4 -6.73 11.67 -7.60
CA ASN A 4 -6.16 12.68 -8.50
C ASN A 4 -7.23 13.63 -9.07
N ASN A 5 -6.84 14.83 -9.49
CA ASN A 5 -7.65 15.69 -10.37
C ASN A 5 -6.95 15.85 -11.72
N LEU A 6 -7.46 15.20 -12.77
CA LEU A 6 -6.90 15.23 -14.11
C LEU A 6 -7.81 15.98 -15.07
N GLU A 7 -7.22 16.91 -15.80
CA GLU A 7 -7.85 17.60 -16.92
C GLU A 7 -7.12 17.23 -18.21
N GLY A 8 -7.85 16.68 -19.19
CA GLY A 8 -7.33 16.36 -20.52
C GLY A 8 -8.02 17.16 -21.61
N SER A 9 -7.40 17.26 -22.80
CA SER A 9 -8.09 17.81 -23.98
C SER A 9 -9.18 16.83 -24.42
N ASN A 10 -8.78 15.70 -24.99
CA ASN A 10 -9.69 14.66 -25.49
C ASN A 10 -9.95 13.56 -24.44
N CYS A 11 -8.91 13.14 -23.70
CA CYS A 11 -9.04 12.14 -22.64
C CYS A 11 -8.27 12.57 -21.39
N ALA A 12 -8.87 12.46 -20.20
CA ALA A 12 -8.19 12.76 -18.93
C ALA A 12 -7.23 11.64 -18.52
N LEU A 13 -7.65 10.38 -18.67
CA LEU A 13 -6.82 9.19 -18.53
C LEU A 13 -6.86 8.36 -19.82
N TYR A 14 -5.70 7.99 -20.35
CA TYR A 14 -5.57 7.14 -21.54
C TYR A 14 -4.80 5.85 -21.22
N ILE A 15 -5.41 4.71 -21.50
CA ILE A 15 -4.85 3.38 -21.30
C ILE A 15 -4.69 2.73 -22.67
N SER A 16 -3.44 2.48 -23.05
CA SER A 16 -3.08 1.92 -24.35
C SER A 16 -2.84 0.41 -24.25
N ASN A 17 -3.61 -0.38 -25.00
CA ASN A 17 -3.44 -1.82 -25.23
C ASN A 17 -2.92 -2.60 -24.01
N ALA A 18 -3.77 -2.76 -23.00
CA ALA A 18 -3.38 -3.36 -21.72
C ALA A 18 -3.78 -4.85 -21.62
N ALA A 19 -2.90 -5.68 -21.06
CA ALA A 19 -3.21 -7.04 -20.66
C ALA A 19 -3.02 -7.18 -19.14
N VAL A 20 -4.11 -7.41 -18.41
CA VAL A 20 -4.14 -7.55 -16.95
C VAL A 20 -4.32 -9.02 -16.60
N ASP A 21 -3.24 -9.67 -16.20
CA ASP A 21 -3.17 -11.11 -15.92
C ASP A 21 -2.82 -11.34 -14.44
N GLY A 22 -3.82 -11.65 -13.62
CA GLY A 22 -3.66 -11.81 -12.17
C GLY A 22 -3.25 -10.55 -11.39
N GLY A 23 -3.31 -9.37 -12.03
CA GLY A 23 -3.02 -8.05 -11.44
C GLY A 23 -4.21 -7.10 -11.54
N GLY A 24 -3.98 -5.79 -11.43
CA GLY A 24 -5.07 -4.81 -11.42
C GLY A 24 -4.73 -3.45 -12.00
N ILE A 25 -5.75 -2.74 -12.49
CA ILE A 25 -5.74 -1.30 -12.76
C ILE A 25 -6.85 -0.68 -11.93
N ILE A 26 -6.51 0.21 -10.99
CA ILE A 26 -7.48 0.90 -10.12
C ILE A 26 -7.48 2.39 -10.45
N VAL A 27 -8.66 2.94 -10.68
CA VAL A 27 -8.96 4.37 -10.87
C VAL A 27 -9.98 4.76 -9.79
N LYS A 28 -9.51 5.08 -8.58
CA LYS A 28 -10.38 5.32 -7.43
C LYS A 28 -10.27 6.75 -6.88
N GLY A 29 -11.39 7.38 -6.54
CA GLY A 29 -11.38 8.68 -5.84
C GLY A 29 -11.02 9.90 -6.70
N ASN A 30 -10.92 9.75 -8.02
CA ASN A 30 -10.38 10.82 -8.88
C ASN A 30 -11.45 11.83 -9.31
N THR A 31 -11.04 13.00 -9.81
CA THR A 31 -11.82 13.92 -10.63
C THR A 31 -11.22 13.95 -12.03
N LEU A 32 -11.97 13.54 -13.06
CA LEU A 32 -11.48 13.37 -14.43
C LEU A 32 -12.32 14.21 -15.40
N ILE A 33 -11.73 15.30 -15.91
CA ILE A 33 -12.42 16.32 -16.71
C ILE A 33 -11.81 16.40 -18.10
N THR A 34 -12.64 16.56 -19.14
CA THR A 34 -12.17 16.89 -20.49
C THR A 34 -12.57 18.32 -20.88
N THR A 35 -11.66 19.05 -21.53
CA THR A 35 -11.90 20.44 -21.97
C THR A 35 -12.37 20.59 -23.40
N GLU A 36 -12.05 19.62 -24.27
CA GLU A 36 -12.55 19.64 -25.63
C GLU A 36 -14.05 19.33 -25.63
N GLU A 37 -14.78 20.05 -26.48
CA GLU A 37 -16.23 19.94 -26.57
C GLU A 37 -16.66 19.80 -28.02
N GLY A 38 -17.51 18.81 -28.28
CA GLY A 38 -18.34 18.75 -29.48
C GLY A 38 -18.00 17.65 -30.49
N GLN A 39 -16.94 16.86 -30.28
CA GLN A 39 -16.62 15.72 -31.15
C GLN A 39 -17.38 14.45 -30.76
N GLY A 40 -17.85 14.33 -29.51
CA GLY A 40 -18.61 13.19 -29.00
C GLY A 40 -17.75 11.98 -28.62
N VAL A 41 -16.43 12.08 -28.75
CA VAL A 41 -15.45 11.04 -28.41
C VAL A 41 -14.66 11.36 -27.14
N GLU A 42 -14.81 12.57 -26.62
CA GLU A 42 -14.10 13.04 -25.43
C GLU A 42 -14.52 12.21 -24.21
N SER A 43 -13.56 11.82 -23.38
CA SER A 43 -13.83 10.87 -22.30
C SER A 43 -12.98 11.08 -21.04
N SER A 44 -13.56 10.86 -19.87
CA SER A 44 -12.79 10.85 -18.62
C SER A 44 -11.75 9.74 -18.58
N VAL A 45 -12.11 8.52 -18.98
CA VAL A 45 -11.19 7.38 -19.12
C VAL A 45 -11.32 6.78 -20.52
N CYS A 46 -10.20 6.70 -21.23
CA CYS A 46 -10.10 6.15 -22.56
C CYS A 46 -9.27 4.87 -22.54
N VAL A 47 -9.90 3.74 -22.82
CA VAL A 47 -9.27 2.42 -22.85
C VAL A 47 -9.21 1.96 -24.29
N ASN A 48 -8.01 1.85 -24.85
CA ASN A 48 -7.80 1.32 -26.20
C ASN A 48 -7.38 -0.15 -26.10
N ALA A 49 -8.34 -1.06 -26.25
CA ALA A 49 -8.26 -2.50 -26.08
C ALA A 49 -7.70 -2.95 -24.71
N ILE A 50 -8.44 -3.84 -24.04
CA ILE A 50 -8.01 -4.43 -22.77
C ILE A 50 -8.36 -5.91 -22.69
N ASP A 51 -7.41 -6.73 -22.24
CA ASP A 51 -7.60 -8.14 -21.92
C ASP A 51 -7.41 -8.33 -20.41
N VAL A 52 -8.49 -8.65 -19.68
CA VAL A 52 -8.49 -8.84 -18.23
C VAL A 52 -8.77 -10.31 -17.92
N ARG A 53 -7.81 -11.01 -17.31
CA ARG A 53 -7.86 -12.47 -17.17
C ARG A 53 -7.22 -12.99 -15.89
N ASN A 54 -7.51 -14.26 -15.58
CA ASN A 54 -6.93 -15.03 -14.47
C ASN A 54 -7.06 -14.32 -13.11
N GLY A 55 -8.26 -13.83 -12.80
CA GLY A 55 -8.51 -13.03 -11.58
C GLY A 55 -8.02 -11.58 -11.66
N GLY A 56 -7.51 -11.14 -12.81
CA GLY A 56 -7.15 -9.74 -13.03
C GLY A 56 -8.35 -8.80 -12.97
N TYR A 57 -8.13 -7.51 -12.73
CA TYR A 57 -9.22 -6.55 -12.59
C TYR A 57 -8.90 -5.15 -13.16
N PHE A 58 -9.93 -4.49 -13.68
CA PHE A 58 -9.94 -3.07 -14.00
C PHE A 58 -11.12 -2.43 -13.29
N ASP A 59 -10.86 -1.51 -12.37
CA ASP A 59 -11.85 -0.95 -11.45
C ASP A 59 -11.78 0.58 -11.45
N VAL A 60 -12.91 1.21 -11.80
CA VAL A 60 -13.11 2.66 -11.69
C VAL A 60 -14.13 2.87 -10.57
N GLU A 61 -13.69 3.37 -9.43
CA GLU A 61 -14.51 3.45 -8.22
C GLU A 61 -14.51 4.88 -7.66
N ASN A 62 -15.61 5.35 -7.07
CA ASN A 62 -15.67 6.63 -6.34
C ASN A 62 -15.06 7.82 -7.12
N THR A 63 -15.23 7.85 -8.45
CA THR A 63 -14.58 8.83 -9.33
C THR A 63 -15.62 9.82 -9.86
N THR A 64 -15.31 11.12 -9.80
CA THR A 64 -16.10 12.18 -10.42
C THR A 64 -15.61 12.40 -11.85
N MET A 65 -16.49 12.31 -12.83
CA MET A 65 -16.19 12.36 -14.25
C MET A 65 -17.01 13.46 -14.92
N SER A 66 -16.38 14.29 -15.75
CA SER A 66 -17.07 15.31 -16.55
C SER A 66 -16.51 15.34 -17.97
N ALA A 67 -17.26 14.76 -18.90
CA ALA A 67 -16.86 14.61 -20.30
C ALA A 67 -18.08 14.27 -21.17
N ALA A 68 -17.90 14.10 -22.48
CA ALA A 68 -18.94 13.48 -23.32
C ALA A 68 -19.18 12.02 -22.88
N ASN A 69 -18.13 11.28 -22.53
CA ASN A 69 -18.22 9.89 -22.08
C ASN A 69 -17.46 9.66 -20.77
N GLY A 70 -17.97 8.81 -19.88
CA GLY A 70 -17.26 8.47 -18.63
C GLY A 70 -16.05 7.59 -18.92
N VAL A 71 -16.32 6.32 -19.20
CA VAL A 71 -15.33 5.33 -19.65
C VAL A 71 -15.67 4.92 -21.07
N ILE A 72 -14.76 5.21 -22.01
CA ILE A 72 -14.86 4.77 -23.40
C ILE A 72 -13.92 3.61 -23.65
N PHE A 73 -14.45 2.54 -24.24
CA PHE A 73 -13.67 1.39 -24.70
C PHE A 73 -13.55 1.46 -26.22
N PHE A 74 -12.37 1.83 -26.70
CA PHE A 74 -11.98 1.74 -28.09
C PHE A 74 -11.38 0.36 -28.37
N GLY A 75 -11.83 -0.28 -29.45
CA GLY A 75 -11.35 -1.61 -29.81
C GLY A 75 -11.97 -2.72 -28.94
N ASP A 76 -11.59 -3.96 -29.23
CA ASP A 76 -12.21 -5.11 -28.58
C ASP A 76 -11.67 -5.32 -27.16
N THR A 77 -12.58 -5.58 -26.23
CA THR A 77 -12.30 -5.86 -24.81
C THR A 77 -12.61 -7.31 -24.51
N THR A 78 -11.68 -8.01 -23.85
CA THR A 78 -11.88 -9.39 -23.41
C THR A 78 -11.77 -9.45 -21.89
N VAL A 79 -12.72 -10.12 -21.25
CA VAL A 79 -12.68 -10.43 -19.81
C VAL A 79 -12.86 -11.93 -19.68
N SER A 80 -11.86 -12.65 -19.16
CA SER A 80 -11.86 -14.11 -19.12
C SER A 80 -11.39 -14.66 -17.77
N THR A 81 -11.62 -15.94 -17.50
CA THR A 81 -11.02 -16.68 -16.36
C THR A 81 -11.12 -15.90 -15.03
N ALA A 82 -12.36 -15.60 -14.62
CA ALA A 82 -12.68 -14.82 -13.43
C ALA A 82 -12.08 -13.40 -13.37
N GLY A 83 -11.81 -12.78 -14.53
CA GLY A 83 -11.46 -11.35 -14.60
C GLY A 83 -12.65 -10.43 -14.30
N LEU A 84 -12.37 -9.20 -13.89
CA LEU A 84 -13.36 -8.21 -13.48
C LEU A 84 -13.16 -6.86 -14.19
N LEU A 85 -14.21 -6.36 -14.81
CA LEU A 85 -14.34 -4.98 -15.29
C LEU A 85 -15.39 -4.25 -14.46
N ARG A 86 -15.06 -3.17 -13.76
CA ARG A 86 -16.00 -2.50 -12.84
C ARG A 86 -15.96 -0.98 -12.96
N VAL A 87 -17.16 -0.37 -12.97
CA VAL A 87 -17.38 1.06 -12.83
C VAL A 87 -18.41 1.25 -11.72
N ALA A 88 -17.97 1.63 -10.53
CA ALA A 88 -18.79 1.64 -9.34
C ALA A 88 -18.76 2.97 -8.58
N ASP A 89 -19.90 3.35 -8.00
CA ASP A 89 -20.02 4.50 -7.08
C ASP A 89 -19.45 5.82 -7.64
N CYS A 90 -19.45 5.98 -8.96
CA CYS A 90 -18.95 7.17 -9.63
C CYS A 90 -20.03 8.22 -9.82
N THR A 91 -19.64 9.49 -9.90
CA THR A 91 -20.51 10.59 -10.33
C THR A 91 -20.10 11.01 -11.73
N PHE A 92 -20.99 10.88 -12.72
CA PHE A 92 -20.72 11.27 -14.10
C PHE A 92 -21.64 12.39 -14.57
N ILE A 93 -21.03 13.45 -15.08
CA ILE A 93 -21.69 14.60 -15.70
C ILE A 93 -21.39 14.56 -17.20
N GLY A 94 -22.38 14.09 -17.96
CA GLY A 94 -22.32 14.05 -19.41
C GLY A 94 -22.39 15.44 -20.05
N SER A 95 -21.82 15.56 -21.24
CA SER A 95 -21.95 16.79 -22.03
C SER A 95 -23.34 16.92 -22.66
N THR A 96 -23.94 18.11 -22.55
CA THR A 96 -25.19 18.47 -23.24
C THR A 96 -24.94 19.01 -24.66
N LYS A 97 -23.67 19.18 -25.05
CA LYS A 97 -23.27 19.72 -26.36
C LYS A 97 -23.18 18.66 -27.45
N VAL A 98 -23.25 17.38 -27.09
CA VAL A 98 -23.21 16.24 -28.02
C VAL A 98 -24.53 15.46 -27.95
N LEU A 99 -24.87 14.76 -29.04
CA LEU A 99 -26.15 14.04 -29.16
C LEU A 99 -26.25 12.84 -28.20
N THR A 100 -25.12 12.23 -27.87
CA THR A 100 -25.05 11.00 -27.09
C THR A 100 -23.86 11.02 -26.14
N SER A 101 -24.15 11.22 -24.86
CA SER A 101 -23.20 11.04 -23.76
C SER A 101 -23.53 9.75 -23.01
N ALA A 102 -22.52 9.03 -22.54
CA ALA A 102 -22.72 7.80 -21.76
C ALA A 102 -21.66 7.57 -20.69
N LEU A 103 -22.06 7.02 -19.54
CA LEU A 103 -21.12 6.59 -18.49
C LEU A 103 -20.20 5.49 -19.03
N SER A 104 -20.78 4.45 -19.64
CA SER A 104 -20.02 3.43 -20.37
C SER A 104 -20.34 3.51 -21.85
N TYR A 105 -19.31 3.79 -22.66
CA TYR A 105 -19.42 3.90 -24.10
C TYR A 105 -18.57 2.82 -24.79
N LEU A 106 -19.22 1.95 -25.57
CA LEU A 106 -18.55 0.85 -26.25
C LEU A 106 -18.33 1.15 -27.73
N SER A 107 -17.11 1.53 -28.09
CA SER A 107 -16.65 1.70 -29.47
C SER A 107 -15.87 0.47 -29.98
N GLY A 108 -16.32 -0.72 -29.55
CA GLY A 108 -15.71 -2.03 -29.81
C GLY A 108 -16.56 -3.15 -29.20
N SER A 109 -16.25 -4.41 -29.51
CA SER A 109 -16.98 -5.55 -28.94
C SER A 109 -16.43 -5.95 -27.58
N VAL A 110 -17.29 -6.44 -26.68
CA VAL A 110 -16.89 -6.95 -25.37
C VAL A 110 -17.21 -8.43 -25.29
N THR A 111 -16.21 -9.26 -24.99
CA THR A 111 -16.36 -10.70 -24.81
C THR A 111 -16.08 -11.08 -23.36
N LEU A 112 -17.03 -11.73 -22.70
CA LEU A 112 -16.93 -12.21 -21.33
C LEU A 112 -17.07 -13.73 -21.28
N GLU A 113 -16.11 -14.41 -20.64
CA GLU A 113 -16.14 -15.86 -20.48
C GLU A 113 -15.42 -16.38 -19.23
N GLY A 114 -15.62 -17.66 -18.90
CA GLY A 114 -14.86 -18.33 -17.84
C GLY A 114 -15.06 -17.74 -16.43
N GLY A 115 -16.27 -17.30 -16.09
CA GLY A 115 -16.55 -16.67 -14.78
C GLY A 115 -16.27 -15.17 -14.73
N ALA A 116 -16.02 -14.54 -15.89
CA ALA A 116 -15.77 -13.12 -16.00
C ALA A 116 -16.96 -12.25 -15.57
N GLN A 117 -16.66 -11.08 -15.03
CA GLN A 117 -17.67 -10.18 -14.50
C GLN A 117 -17.49 -8.78 -15.08
N TRP A 118 -18.58 -8.15 -15.52
CA TRP A 118 -18.61 -6.72 -15.80
C TRP A 118 -19.73 -6.05 -15.03
N ARG A 119 -19.39 -5.09 -14.17
CA ARG A 119 -20.34 -4.44 -13.28
C ARG A 119 -20.33 -2.93 -13.49
N VAL A 120 -21.51 -2.34 -13.67
CA VAL A 120 -21.72 -0.90 -13.65
C VAL A 120 -22.79 -0.65 -12.60
N GLU A 121 -22.34 -0.21 -11.42
CA GLU A 121 -23.19 -0.24 -10.21
C GLU A 121 -23.05 1.00 -9.32
N GLY A 122 -24.13 1.41 -8.65
CA GLY A 122 -24.07 2.51 -7.67
C GLY A 122 -23.79 3.91 -8.25
N ASN A 123 -23.75 4.07 -9.58
CA ASN A 123 -23.31 5.33 -10.19
C ASN A 123 -24.42 6.39 -10.22
N SER A 124 -24.04 7.65 -10.05
CA SER A 124 -24.90 8.82 -10.27
C SER A 124 -24.58 9.46 -11.62
N VAL A 125 -25.53 9.42 -12.56
CA VAL A 125 -25.33 9.83 -13.95
C VAL A 125 -26.25 11.01 -14.29
N SER A 126 -25.69 12.09 -14.83
CA SER A 126 -26.45 13.25 -15.27
C SER A 126 -26.18 13.56 -16.74
N ALA A 127 -27.22 14.00 -17.47
CA ALA A 127 -27.16 14.33 -18.91
C ALA A 127 -26.56 13.24 -19.82
N ALA A 128 -26.64 11.96 -19.42
CA ALA A 128 -26.07 10.84 -20.16
C ALA A 128 -26.84 9.54 -19.93
N SER A 129 -26.67 8.59 -20.85
CA SER A 129 -27.09 7.20 -20.65
C SER A 129 -26.10 6.46 -19.75
N VAL A 130 -26.53 5.40 -19.06
CA VAL A 130 -25.60 4.52 -18.31
C VAL A 130 -24.76 3.68 -19.27
N LEU A 131 -25.37 3.18 -20.35
CA LEU A 131 -24.71 2.37 -21.37
C LEU A 131 -25.09 2.80 -22.78
N ASN A 132 -24.10 2.96 -23.65
CA ASN A 132 -24.29 3.24 -25.07
C ASN A 132 -23.43 2.34 -25.96
N ILE A 133 -24.07 1.70 -26.94
CA ILE A 133 -23.41 0.92 -28.00
C ILE A 133 -23.86 1.53 -29.33
N PRO A 134 -23.10 2.48 -29.90
CA PRO A 134 -23.54 3.33 -31.00
C PRO A 134 -23.67 2.57 -32.33
N HIS A 135 -22.86 1.52 -32.54
CA HIS A 135 -22.80 0.81 -33.81
C HIS A 135 -23.34 -0.62 -33.68
N PHE A 136 -24.24 -0.98 -34.59
CA PHE A 136 -24.91 -2.29 -34.62
C PHE A 136 -23.96 -3.50 -34.77
N GLN A 137 -22.74 -3.27 -35.23
CA GLN A 137 -21.71 -4.30 -35.38
C GLN A 137 -21.04 -4.69 -34.05
N HIS A 138 -21.02 -3.79 -33.06
CA HIS A 138 -20.45 -4.05 -31.75
C HIS A 138 -21.42 -4.84 -30.89
N LYS A 139 -20.88 -5.82 -30.16
CA LYS A 139 -21.68 -6.74 -29.35
C LYS A 139 -21.07 -6.93 -27.98
N ILE A 140 -21.92 -7.20 -26.99
CA ILE A 140 -21.56 -7.77 -25.71
C ILE A 140 -21.89 -9.26 -25.79
N GLN A 141 -20.87 -10.12 -25.70
CA GLN A 141 -21.03 -11.57 -25.76
C GLN A 141 -20.66 -12.19 -24.42
N LEU A 142 -21.59 -12.92 -23.81
CA LEU A 142 -21.37 -13.60 -22.53
C LEU A 142 -21.46 -15.10 -22.74
N SER A 143 -20.53 -15.86 -22.17
CA SER A 143 -20.60 -17.32 -22.18
C SER A 143 -19.93 -17.96 -20.95
N GLY A 144 -20.27 -19.22 -20.69
CA GLY A 144 -19.69 -19.96 -19.56
C GLY A 144 -20.39 -19.73 -18.23
N SER A 145 -20.09 -20.59 -17.25
CA SER A 145 -20.68 -20.53 -15.90
C SER A 145 -20.02 -19.47 -15.04
N GLY A 146 -20.83 -18.78 -14.23
CA GLY A 146 -20.39 -17.69 -13.36
C GLY A 146 -20.07 -16.37 -14.08
N THR A 147 -20.20 -16.34 -15.41
CA THR A 147 -19.99 -15.13 -16.20
C THR A 147 -21.23 -14.22 -16.10
N THR A 148 -21.04 -12.98 -15.63
CA THR A 148 -22.17 -12.06 -15.38
C THR A 148 -21.86 -10.64 -15.85
N VAL A 149 -22.84 -10.00 -16.49
CA VAL A 149 -22.90 -8.54 -16.62
C VAL A 149 -23.98 -8.01 -15.68
N ALA A 150 -23.65 -7.02 -14.85
CA ALA A 150 -24.58 -6.41 -13.90
C ALA A 150 -24.69 -4.90 -14.11
N LEU A 151 -25.90 -4.42 -14.39
CA LEU A 151 -26.26 -3.00 -14.43
C LEU A 151 -27.25 -2.71 -13.29
N ALA A 152 -26.76 -2.34 -12.12
CA ALA A 152 -27.57 -2.31 -10.91
C ALA A 152 -27.37 -1.03 -10.09
N HIS A 153 -28.42 -0.55 -9.41
CA HIS A 153 -28.29 0.56 -8.44
C HIS A 153 -27.75 1.88 -9.02
N ASN A 154 -27.83 2.09 -10.34
CA ASN A 154 -27.45 3.36 -10.94
C ASN A 154 -28.61 4.35 -10.90
N ARG A 155 -28.29 5.63 -10.70
CA ARG A 155 -29.27 6.71 -10.63
C ARG A 155 -29.01 7.73 -11.72
N GLN A 156 -29.98 7.94 -12.59
CA GLN A 156 -29.97 9.00 -13.58
C GLN A 156 -30.67 10.25 -13.03
N VAL A 157 -29.95 11.34 -12.84
CA VAL A 157 -30.46 12.54 -12.14
C VAL A 157 -31.37 13.41 -13.03
N ASP A 158 -31.29 13.26 -14.37
CA ASP A 158 -32.11 14.01 -15.34
C ASP A 158 -33.02 13.07 -16.13
N SER A 159 -34.33 13.30 -16.10
CA SER A 159 -35.37 12.39 -16.60
C SER A 159 -35.52 12.33 -18.12
N ARG A 160 -34.74 13.11 -18.89
CA ARG A 160 -34.94 13.18 -20.35
C ARG A 160 -34.08 12.24 -21.18
N VAL A 161 -32.96 11.75 -20.65
CA VAL A 161 -32.07 10.85 -21.40
C VAL A 161 -32.53 9.40 -21.20
N SER A 162 -32.43 8.55 -22.21
CA SER A 162 -32.74 7.12 -22.05
C SER A 162 -31.66 6.43 -21.21
N PHE A 163 -32.06 5.51 -20.34
CA PHE A 163 -31.12 4.76 -19.46
C PHE A 163 -30.02 4.06 -20.26
N ALA A 164 -30.40 3.45 -21.39
CA ALA A 164 -29.49 2.78 -22.29
C ALA A 164 -29.81 3.13 -23.75
N LYS A 165 -28.79 3.09 -24.62
CA LYS A 165 -28.91 3.32 -26.07
C LYS A 165 -28.14 2.27 -26.85
N PHE A 166 -28.85 1.28 -27.38
CA PHE A 166 -28.31 0.27 -28.29
C PHE A 166 -29.46 -0.51 -28.93
N LEU A 167 -29.14 -1.35 -29.91
CA LEU A 167 -30.10 -2.33 -30.44
C LEU A 167 -30.11 -3.56 -29.52
N PRO A 168 -31.28 -4.14 -29.18
CA PRO A 168 -31.34 -5.37 -28.37
C PRO A 168 -30.46 -6.50 -28.92
N SER A 169 -30.28 -6.57 -30.24
CA SER A 169 -29.41 -7.54 -30.92
C SER A 169 -27.90 -7.39 -30.63
N SER A 170 -27.48 -6.28 -30.01
CA SER A 170 -26.10 -6.07 -29.57
C SER A 170 -25.74 -6.88 -28.32
N ILE A 171 -26.70 -7.43 -27.60
CA ILE A 171 -26.46 -8.26 -26.42
C ILE A 171 -26.69 -9.72 -26.80
N VAL A 172 -25.69 -10.57 -26.56
CA VAL A 172 -25.75 -12.02 -26.81
C VAL A 172 -25.36 -12.76 -25.54
N VAL A 173 -26.33 -13.38 -24.88
CA VAL A 173 -26.11 -14.16 -23.66
C VAL A 173 -26.21 -15.64 -23.99
N LYS A 174 -25.11 -16.39 -23.89
CA LYS A 174 -25.12 -17.85 -23.97
C LYS A 174 -25.21 -18.43 -22.56
N LEU A 175 -26.30 -19.14 -22.28
CA LEU A 175 -26.48 -19.86 -21.01
C LEU A 175 -25.26 -20.76 -20.72
N PRO A 176 -24.82 -20.88 -19.45
CA PRO A 176 -25.45 -20.38 -18.22
C PRO A 176 -25.02 -18.97 -17.79
N ALA A 177 -24.38 -18.17 -18.66
CA ALA A 177 -24.04 -16.79 -18.35
C ALA A 177 -25.30 -15.93 -18.12
N ARG A 178 -25.14 -14.82 -17.38
CA ARG A 178 -26.26 -13.96 -17.00
C ARG A 178 -26.00 -12.49 -17.31
N PHE A 179 -27.01 -11.81 -17.84
CA PHE A 179 -27.05 -10.36 -17.88
C PHE A 179 -28.17 -9.94 -16.93
N VAL A 180 -27.84 -9.24 -15.86
CA VAL A 180 -28.78 -8.77 -14.85
C VAL A 180 -28.87 -7.25 -14.86
N VAL A 181 -30.09 -6.73 -14.83
CA VAL A 181 -30.37 -5.30 -14.76
C VAL A 181 -31.48 -5.06 -13.75
N GLY A 182 -31.31 -4.09 -12.86
CA GLY A 182 -32.35 -3.85 -11.86
C GLY A 182 -31.99 -2.83 -10.81
N CYS A 183 -33.03 -2.36 -10.12
CA CYS A 183 -32.94 -1.26 -9.17
C CYS A 183 -32.18 -0.03 -9.69
N ASN A 184 -32.32 0.32 -10.96
CA ASN A 184 -31.82 1.59 -11.47
C ASN A 184 -32.94 2.63 -11.40
N LEU A 185 -32.58 3.88 -11.07
CA LEU A 185 -33.52 4.97 -10.89
C LEU A 185 -33.35 6.03 -11.98
N GLN A 186 -34.45 6.59 -12.46
CA GLN A 186 -34.50 7.80 -13.26
C GLN A 186 -35.25 8.86 -12.46
N GLY A 187 -34.49 9.85 -11.96
CA GLY A 187 -34.96 10.71 -10.88
C GLY A 187 -35.12 9.92 -9.59
N ASP A 188 -36.35 9.80 -9.11
CA ASP A 188 -36.75 9.01 -7.94
C ASP A 188 -37.55 7.75 -8.32
N GLU A 189 -37.85 7.57 -9.61
CA GLU A 189 -38.65 6.45 -10.12
C GLU A 189 -37.74 5.33 -10.63
N GLU A 190 -38.16 4.08 -10.48
CA GLU A 190 -37.43 2.95 -11.05
C GLU A 190 -37.56 2.93 -12.57
N VAL A 191 -36.44 2.74 -13.26
CA VAL A 191 -36.37 2.69 -14.73
C VAL A 191 -37.26 1.57 -15.26
N SER A 192 -38.09 1.90 -16.25
CA SER A 192 -38.71 0.87 -17.09
C SER A 192 -37.72 0.37 -18.15
N TYR A 193 -37.63 -0.94 -18.29
CA TYR A 193 -36.78 -1.61 -19.27
C TYR A 193 -37.56 -2.19 -20.44
N ASP A 194 -38.85 -1.86 -20.56
CA ASP A 194 -39.72 -2.35 -21.62
C ASP A 194 -39.09 -2.08 -23.00
N ASP A 195 -38.93 -3.13 -23.78
CA ASP A 195 -38.31 -3.13 -25.13
C ASP A 195 -36.85 -2.60 -25.21
N VAL A 196 -36.15 -2.43 -24.08
CA VAL A 196 -34.75 -1.95 -24.06
C VAL A 196 -33.75 -3.10 -24.23
N PHE A 197 -33.99 -4.22 -23.55
CA PHE A 197 -33.09 -5.38 -23.53
C PHE A 197 -33.71 -6.57 -24.26
N PRO A 198 -32.91 -7.47 -24.86
CA PRO A 198 -33.43 -8.67 -25.51
C PRO A 198 -33.97 -9.68 -24.49
N GLU A 199 -34.77 -10.64 -24.99
CA GLU A 199 -35.16 -11.81 -24.19
C GLU A 199 -33.92 -12.53 -23.63
N GLY A 200 -33.97 -12.89 -22.35
CA GLY A 200 -32.87 -13.57 -21.64
C GLY A 200 -32.07 -12.67 -20.70
N VAL A 201 -32.21 -11.34 -20.79
CA VAL A 201 -31.77 -10.42 -19.74
C VAL A 201 -32.69 -10.55 -18.53
N VAL A 202 -32.10 -10.73 -17.35
CA VAL A 202 -32.83 -10.92 -16.09
C VAL A 202 -33.06 -9.55 -15.45
N VAL A 203 -34.33 -9.18 -15.28
CA VAL A 203 -34.73 -7.92 -14.66
C VAL A 203 -35.11 -8.15 -13.19
N PHE A 204 -34.63 -7.31 -12.27
CA PHE A 204 -35.05 -7.32 -10.87
C PHE A 204 -35.45 -5.92 -10.38
N ARG A 205 -36.24 -5.88 -9.30
CA ARG A 205 -36.81 -4.65 -8.74
C ARG A 205 -36.01 -4.15 -7.54
N CYS A 206 -36.02 -2.85 -7.27
CA CYS A 206 -35.52 -2.33 -6.01
C CYS A 206 -36.15 -3.03 -4.79
N GLY A 207 -35.35 -3.31 -3.77
CA GLY A 207 -35.76 -4.05 -2.57
C GLY A 207 -35.80 -5.58 -2.73
N THR A 208 -35.46 -6.11 -3.91
CA THR A 208 -35.33 -7.57 -4.14
C THR A 208 -33.86 -7.95 -4.34
N CYS A 209 -33.47 -9.12 -3.81
CA CYS A 209 -32.07 -9.58 -3.87
C CYS A 209 -31.91 -10.41 -5.13
N ASN A 210 -31.07 -9.94 -6.05
CA ASN A 210 -30.58 -10.77 -7.13
C ASN A 210 -29.15 -11.17 -6.80
N ASP A 211 -28.95 -12.47 -6.54
CA ASP A 211 -27.67 -13.00 -6.07
C ASP A 211 -26.50 -12.66 -7.03
N ASP A 212 -26.73 -12.68 -8.35
CA ASP A 212 -25.70 -12.34 -9.35
C ASP A 212 -25.39 -10.83 -9.39
N ALA A 213 -26.39 -9.99 -9.08
CA ALA A 213 -26.24 -8.54 -9.00
C ALA A 213 -25.69 -8.05 -7.66
N ALA A 214 -25.76 -8.86 -6.60
CA ALA A 214 -25.18 -8.53 -5.29
C ALA A 214 -23.75 -9.08 -5.13
N CYS A 215 -23.48 -10.26 -5.68
CA CYS A 215 -22.27 -11.02 -5.38
C CYS A 215 -21.40 -11.32 -6.61
N TYR A 216 -20.09 -11.44 -6.36
CA TYR A 216 -19.13 -11.96 -7.31
C TYR A 216 -19.11 -13.50 -7.25
N MET A 217 -19.96 -14.12 -8.06
CA MET A 217 -20.27 -15.56 -7.97
C MET A 217 -19.05 -16.53 -8.02
N PRO A 218 -17.95 -16.27 -8.74
CA PRO A 218 -16.76 -17.12 -8.65
C PRO A 218 -16.16 -17.19 -7.23
N GLY A 219 -16.23 -16.08 -6.49
CA GLY A 219 -15.70 -15.91 -5.14
C GLY A 219 -16.70 -16.14 -4.01
N THR A 220 -18.00 -16.18 -4.29
CA THR A 220 -19.02 -16.35 -3.27
C THR A 220 -19.15 -17.79 -2.79
N GLU A 221 -19.23 -17.96 -1.48
CA GLU A 221 -19.52 -19.22 -0.79
C GLU A 221 -21.02 -19.35 -0.49
N SER A 222 -21.64 -18.32 0.10
CA SER A 222 -23.08 -18.24 0.32
C SER A 222 -23.59 -16.78 0.34
N VAL A 223 -24.88 -16.60 0.06
CA VAL A 223 -25.54 -15.29 -0.01
C VAL A 223 -26.58 -15.17 1.10
N ASP A 224 -26.48 -14.12 1.91
CA ASP A 224 -27.53 -13.73 2.85
C ASP A 224 -28.51 -12.77 2.16
N ARG A 225 -29.65 -13.31 1.74
CA ARG A 225 -30.72 -12.57 1.06
C ARG A 225 -31.45 -11.56 1.94
N GLY A 226 -31.30 -11.64 3.27
CA GLY A 226 -31.89 -10.67 4.19
C GLY A 226 -31.08 -9.38 4.27
N SER A 227 -29.75 -9.50 4.27
CA SER A 227 -28.82 -8.36 4.31
C SER A 227 -28.27 -7.97 2.93
N PHE A 228 -28.60 -8.75 1.88
CA PHE A 228 -28.04 -8.60 0.53
C PHE A 228 -26.51 -8.72 0.52
N SER A 229 -25.94 -9.52 1.42
CA SER A 229 -24.49 -9.67 1.60
C SER A 229 -24.00 -11.06 1.17
N CYS A 230 -22.70 -11.14 0.89
CA CYS A 230 -22.04 -12.34 0.39
C CYS A 230 -20.98 -12.77 1.40
N SER A 231 -20.92 -14.08 1.67
CA SER A 231 -19.76 -14.71 2.32
C SER A 231 -18.82 -15.23 1.25
N CYS A 232 -17.52 -15.11 1.48
CA CYS A 232 -16.51 -15.27 0.46
C CYS A 232 -15.65 -16.52 0.70
N LYS A 233 -15.32 -17.21 -0.38
CA LYS A 233 -14.33 -18.28 -0.39
C LYS A 233 -12.97 -17.72 0.00
N ASP A 234 -12.10 -18.56 0.55
CA ASP A 234 -10.71 -18.20 0.86
C ASP A 234 -10.03 -17.53 -0.35
N GLY A 235 -9.41 -16.36 -0.12
CA GLY A 235 -8.73 -15.56 -1.14
C GLY A 235 -9.61 -14.56 -1.90
N TRP A 236 -10.89 -14.43 -1.55
CA TRP A 236 -11.81 -13.41 -2.08
C TRP A 236 -12.19 -12.42 -0.97
N HIS A 237 -12.44 -11.16 -1.34
CA HIS A 237 -12.45 -10.06 -0.37
C HIS A 237 -13.69 -9.17 -0.44
N GLY A 238 -14.02 -8.53 0.69
CA GLY A 238 -15.11 -7.56 0.81
C GLY A 238 -16.52 -8.18 0.78
N ALA A 239 -17.53 -7.35 1.05
CA ALA A 239 -18.93 -7.80 1.16
C ALA A 239 -19.53 -8.41 -0.13
N SER A 240 -18.89 -8.17 -1.28
CA SER A 240 -19.29 -8.69 -2.59
C SER A 240 -18.37 -9.81 -3.11
N CYS A 241 -17.34 -10.22 -2.36
CA CYS A 241 -16.37 -11.27 -2.72
C CYS A 241 -15.54 -11.00 -3.98
N LEU A 242 -14.94 -9.82 -4.07
CA LEU A 242 -14.10 -9.38 -5.18
C LEU A 242 -12.74 -10.11 -5.21
N PRO A 243 -12.11 -10.26 -6.40
CA PRO A 243 -10.82 -10.95 -6.55
C PRO A 243 -9.62 -10.21 -5.93
N PHE A 244 -9.86 -9.02 -5.39
CA PHE A 244 -8.86 -8.15 -4.81
C PHE A 244 -9.39 -7.57 -3.51
N GLU A 245 -8.49 -7.29 -2.58
CA GLU A 245 -8.82 -6.57 -1.36
C GLU A 245 -9.20 -5.14 -1.73
N VAL A 246 -10.50 -4.83 -1.69
CA VAL A 246 -10.95 -3.44 -1.63
C VAL A 246 -10.52 -2.95 -0.26
N PRO A 247 -9.66 -1.92 -0.15
CA PRO A 247 -9.38 -1.35 1.15
C PRO A 247 -10.72 -0.90 1.74
N ASP A 248 -11.19 -1.56 2.79
CA ASP A 248 -12.38 -1.19 3.58
C ASP A 248 -12.17 0.15 4.34
N THR A 249 -11.27 1.00 3.85
CA THR A 249 -10.68 2.15 4.52
C THR A 249 -10.43 3.33 3.56
N VAL A 250 -11.43 3.69 2.75
CA VAL A 250 -11.89 5.09 2.61
C VAL A 250 -13.40 5.08 2.40
N LEU A 251 -14.14 4.52 3.37
CA LEU A 251 -15.36 5.23 3.74
C LEU A 251 -14.86 6.42 4.56
N PRO A 252 -15.04 7.68 4.10
CA PRO A 252 -15.23 8.74 5.08
C PRO A 252 -16.36 8.21 5.98
N PRO A 253 -16.28 8.39 7.30
CA PRO A 253 -17.39 8.02 8.17
C PRO A 253 -18.69 8.49 7.52
N VAL A 254 -19.62 7.54 7.33
CA VAL A 254 -21.00 7.80 6.90
C VAL A 254 -21.40 9.11 7.56
N ALA A 255 -21.77 10.09 6.74
CA ALA A 255 -21.99 11.46 7.19
C ALA A 255 -22.88 11.48 8.43
N GLU A 256 -22.27 11.59 9.61
CA GLU A 256 -22.86 12.37 10.66
C GLU A 256 -22.89 13.78 10.10
N ARG A 257 -24.11 14.21 9.74
CA ARG A 257 -24.41 15.62 9.57
C ARG A 257 -24.08 16.34 10.88
N ALA A 258 -22.85 16.77 11.03
CA ALA A 258 -22.50 18.07 11.59
C ALA A 258 -22.08 18.91 10.38
N VAL A 259 -22.90 19.80 9.82
CA VAL A 259 -23.26 21.11 10.40
C VAL A 259 -22.04 21.80 11.04
N ASP A 260 -20.96 21.98 10.27
CA ASP A 260 -20.25 23.25 10.08
C ASP A 260 -18.96 23.03 9.24
N GLY A 261 -18.66 23.93 8.30
CA GLY A 261 -17.69 23.71 7.22
C GLY A 261 -16.22 23.96 7.58
N ASP A 262 -15.31 23.08 7.11
CA ASP A 262 -13.85 23.38 7.03
C ASP A 262 -12.97 22.36 6.25
N THR A 263 -13.56 21.51 5.39
CA THR A 263 -12.96 20.26 4.83
C THR A 263 -12.32 20.38 3.43
N SER A 264 -11.84 21.55 3.00
CA SER A 264 -11.16 21.66 1.70
C SER A 264 -9.69 21.23 1.78
N CYS A 265 -9.26 20.27 0.94
CA CYS A 265 -7.83 20.01 0.70
C CYS A 265 -7.13 21.26 0.16
N VAL A 266 -5.85 21.43 0.51
CA VAL A 266 -4.99 22.40 -0.17
C VAL A 266 -4.45 21.74 -1.43
N VAL A 267 -4.77 22.28 -2.60
CA VAL A 267 -4.46 21.66 -3.90
C VAL A 267 -3.60 22.58 -4.75
N ASN A 268 -2.49 22.06 -5.29
CA ASN A 268 -1.65 22.71 -6.31
C ASN A 268 -1.16 24.12 -5.97
N GLN A 269 -0.91 24.39 -4.68
CA GLN A 269 -0.35 25.66 -4.22
C GLN A 269 1.15 25.57 -3.96
N THR A 270 1.82 26.73 -3.96
CA THR A 270 3.19 26.86 -3.44
C THR A 270 3.14 27.59 -2.10
N LEU A 271 3.66 26.96 -1.06
CA LEU A 271 3.63 27.47 0.31
C LEU A 271 5.05 27.68 0.83
N THR A 272 5.32 28.87 1.36
CA THR A 272 6.62 29.25 1.94
C THR A 272 6.60 29.33 3.47
N SER A 273 5.39 29.34 4.04
CA SER A 273 5.11 29.27 5.48
C SER A 273 3.65 28.85 5.66
N LEU A 274 3.34 28.17 6.76
CA LEU A 274 1.96 27.80 7.10
C LEU A 274 1.71 27.99 8.58
N ALA A 275 0.51 28.44 8.90
CA ALA A 275 -0.08 28.30 10.22
C ALA A 275 -1.16 27.23 10.10
N LEU A 276 -0.99 26.13 10.83
CA LEU A 276 -1.98 25.05 10.85
C LEU A 276 -2.94 25.24 12.01
N ASP A 277 -4.21 24.99 11.74
CA ASP A 277 -5.21 24.86 12.79
C ASP A 277 -5.20 23.44 13.32
N MET A 278 -4.59 23.24 14.50
CA MET A 278 -4.49 21.93 15.15
C MET A 278 -5.82 21.42 15.73
N TRP A 279 -6.87 22.25 15.74
CA TRP A 279 -8.20 21.79 16.14
C TRP A 279 -8.91 20.99 15.05
N LYS A 280 -8.44 21.04 13.80
CA LYS A 280 -8.98 20.23 12.70
C LYS A 280 -8.58 18.77 12.87
N THR A 281 -9.54 17.88 12.67
CA THR A 281 -9.30 16.43 12.63
C THR A 281 -8.82 15.95 11.27
N HIS A 282 -9.02 16.74 10.20
CA HIS A 282 -8.66 16.37 8.84
C HIS A 282 -7.74 17.42 8.19
N HIS A 283 -6.58 16.96 7.71
CA HIS A 283 -5.63 17.75 6.94
C HIS A 283 -5.28 17.02 5.65
N CYS A 284 -5.35 17.72 4.52
CA CYS A 284 -5.15 17.15 3.20
C CYS A 284 -4.38 18.11 2.28
N TYR A 285 -3.29 17.62 1.68
CA TYR A 285 -2.44 18.36 0.75
C TYR A 285 -2.21 17.52 -0.52
N VAL A 286 -2.59 18.07 -1.67
CA VAL A 286 -2.49 17.38 -2.97
C VAL A 286 -1.72 18.26 -3.95
N GLY A 287 -0.60 17.77 -4.48
CA GLY A 287 0.21 18.52 -5.47
C GLY A 287 0.84 19.82 -4.92
N VAL A 288 0.94 19.96 -3.60
CA VAL A 288 1.44 21.19 -2.95
C VAL A 288 2.96 21.24 -2.95
N THR A 289 3.53 22.39 -3.31
CA THR A 289 4.97 22.65 -3.23
C THR A 289 5.32 23.47 -1.99
N PHE A 290 6.06 22.88 -1.06
CA PHE A 290 6.65 23.55 0.11
C PHE A 290 8.08 24.00 -0.22
N SER A 291 8.34 25.31 -0.14
CA SER A 291 9.61 25.89 -0.60
C SER A 291 10.26 26.78 0.47
N GLY A 292 11.52 26.49 0.77
CA GLY A 292 12.36 27.31 1.64
C GLY A 292 12.38 26.82 3.09
N VAL A 293 13.40 27.25 3.83
CA VAL A 293 13.64 26.87 5.24
C VAL A 293 12.51 27.27 6.21
N GLY A 294 11.63 28.20 5.80
CA GLY A 294 10.44 28.59 6.56
C GLY A 294 9.22 27.69 6.30
N ALA A 295 9.24 26.88 5.25
CA ALA A 295 8.15 25.99 4.87
C ALA A 295 8.27 24.66 5.63
N VAL A 296 8.09 24.76 6.95
CA VAL A 296 8.11 23.63 7.87
C VAL A 296 6.67 23.29 8.24
N LEU A 297 6.14 22.21 7.68
CA LEU A 297 4.81 21.71 7.98
C LEU A 297 4.88 20.83 9.23
N THR A 298 4.48 21.38 10.38
CA THR A 298 4.58 20.67 11.67
C THR A 298 3.21 20.38 12.26
N PHE A 299 2.93 19.11 12.50
CA PHE A 299 1.76 18.64 13.23
C PHE A 299 2.14 18.29 14.67
N PHE A 300 1.58 19.02 15.63
CA PHE A 300 1.69 18.70 17.05
C PHE A 300 0.52 17.80 17.44
N LEU A 301 0.73 16.49 17.41
CA LEU A 301 -0.34 15.50 17.52
C LEU A 301 -1.07 15.58 18.87
N ASP A 302 -0.33 15.78 19.97
CA ASP A 302 -0.91 15.95 21.32
C ASP A 302 -1.75 17.23 21.47
N SER A 303 -1.66 18.17 20.53
CA SER A 303 -2.49 19.38 20.51
C SER A 303 -3.76 19.21 19.67
N MET A 304 -3.94 18.08 19.01
CA MET A 304 -5.14 17.75 18.25
C MET A 304 -6.21 17.13 19.16
N PRO A 305 -7.49 17.13 18.77
CA PRO A 305 -8.57 16.53 19.56
C PRO A 305 -8.52 14.99 19.50
N LEU A 306 -7.55 14.35 20.18
CA LEU A 306 -7.25 12.92 20.12
C LEU A 306 -8.41 11.98 20.52
N HIS A 307 -9.47 12.50 21.14
CA HIS A 307 -10.71 11.76 21.40
C HIS A 307 -11.56 11.54 20.13
N LEU A 308 -11.18 12.17 19.02
CA LEU A 308 -11.73 11.99 17.67
C LEU A 308 -10.66 11.39 16.74
N PRO A 309 -11.04 10.64 15.70
CA PRO A 309 -10.10 10.15 14.70
C PRO A 309 -9.42 11.30 13.95
N ILE A 310 -8.10 11.25 13.84
CA ILE A 310 -7.29 12.24 13.12
C ILE A 310 -6.84 11.65 11.78
N ASN A 311 -6.94 12.41 10.69
CA ASN A 311 -6.53 12.00 9.35
C ASN A 311 -5.68 13.08 8.67
N ILE A 312 -4.42 12.75 8.38
CA ILE A 312 -3.45 13.64 7.74
C ILE A 312 -2.93 12.97 6.46
N THR A 313 -3.19 13.61 5.32
CA THR A 313 -2.81 13.09 4.00
C THR A 313 -1.96 14.10 3.21
N LEU A 314 -0.88 13.58 2.62
CA LEU A 314 -0.02 14.30 1.70
C LEU A 314 0.22 13.42 0.48
N THR A 315 -0.20 13.88 -0.69
CA THR A 315 -0.11 13.12 -1.95
C THR A 315 0.43 14.03 -3.04
N GLU A 316 1.44 13.56 -3.77
CA GLU A 316 2.07 14.33 -4.88
C GLU A 316 2.71 15.65 -4.43
N CYS A 317 3.03 15.78 -3.14
CA CYS A 317 3.66 16.97 -2.60
C CYS A 317 5.15 17.07 -2.96
N ILE A 318 5.65 18.31 -3.05
CA ILE A 318 7.06 18.60 -3.31
C ILE A 318 7.62 19.41 -2.13
N PHE A 319 8.66 18.91 -1.48
CA PHE A 319 9.42 19.65 -0.47
C PHE A 319 10.78 20.00 -1.04
N ARG A 320 11.13 21.29 -1.01
CA ARG A 320 12.42 21.76 -1.55
C ARG A 320 13.03 22.90 -0.75
N GLU A 321 14.32 23.14 -1.00
CA GLU A 321 15.07 24.30 -0.48
C GLU A 321 15.08 24.36 1.06
N GLY A 322 15.18 23.21 1.72
CA GLY A 322 15.18 23.11 3.19
C GLY A 322 13.80 23.01 3.83
N ALA A 323 12.72 22.92 3.04
CA ALA A 323 11.38 22.62 3.55
C ALA A 323 11.35 21.26 4.28
N ALA A 324 10.45 21.10 5.24
CA ALA A 324 10.36 19.89 6.05
C ALA A 324 8.92 19.53 6.44
N LEU A 325 8.69 18.25 6.67
CA LEU A 325 7.45 17.69 7.20
C LEU A 325 7.75 17.10 8.59
N GLN A 326 7.00 17.50 9.62
CA GLN A 326 7.23 17.06 10.99
C GLN A 326 5.94 16.60 11.66
N PHE A 327 6.03 15.48 12.38
CA PHE A 327 5.01 14.98 13.27
C PHE A 327 5.60 14.86 14.67
N VAL A 328 5.05 15.61 15.62
CA VAL A 328 5.60 15.77 16.96
C VAL A 328 4.56 15.28 17.96
N GLY A 329 4.92 14.26 18.73
CA GLY A 329 4.13 13.76 19.85
C GLY A 329 4.47 14.43 21.18
N GLY A 330 3.97 13.85 22.27
CA GLY A 330 4.18 14.32 23.63
C GLY A 330 5.36 13.70 24.37
N ALA A 331 5.40 13.93 25.69
CA ALA A 331 6.38 13.31 26.58
C ALA A 331 6.11 11.80 26.81
N SER A 332 4.88 11.35 26.58
CA SER A 332 4.41 9.98 26.70
C SER A 332 3.30 9.73 25.67
N ALA A 333 3.07 8.48 25.27
CA ALA A 333 2.02 8.15 24.31
C ALA A 333 0.64 8.43 24.91
N ALA A 334 -0.05 9.45 24.39
CA ALA A 334 -1.41 9.79 24.79
C ALA A 334 -2.43 8.77 24.26
N GLU A 335 -3.51 8.53 25.01
CA GLU A 335 -4.66 7.77 24.49
C GLU A 335 -5.29 8.52 23.30
N SER A 336 -5.69 7.77 22.28
CA SER A 336 -6.27 8.33 21.05
C SER A 336 -7.32 7.40 20.46
N ALA A 337 -8.31 7.98 19.78
CA ALA A 337 -9.27 7.28 18.92
C ALA A 337 -8.65 6.79 17.58
N GLY A 338 -7.37 7.09 17.34
CA GLY A 338 -6.62 6.70 16.15
C GLY A 338 -6.10 7.90 15.36
N VAL A 339 -4.87 7.78 14.85
CA VAL A 339 -4.24 8.81 14.02
C VAL A 339 -3.73 8.17 12.73
N LEU A 340 -4.34 8.55 11.62
CA LEU A 340 -3.96 8.09 10.29
C LEU A 340 -3.04 9.12 9.62
N ILE A 341 -1.83 8.70 9.25
CA ILE A 341 -0.89 9.53 8.49
C ILE A 341 -0.52 8.80 7.20
N ARG A 342 -0.76 9.45 6.06
CA ARG A 342 -0.38 8.94 4.74
C ARG A 342 0.43 9.98 3.99
N VAL A 343 1.66 9.64 3.65
CA VAL A 343 2.55 10.44 2.80
C VAL A 343 2.92 9.60 1.59
N SER A 344 2.43 9.96 0.42
CA SER A 344 2.62 9.19 -0.82
C SER A 344 3.10 10.07 -1.97
N HIS A 345 3.76 9.46 -2.96
CA HIS A 345 4.21 10.12 -4.18
C HIS A 345 4.95 11.45 -3.97
N THR A 346 5.75 11.54 -2.90
CA THR A 346 6.34 12.82 -2.48
C THR A 346 7.74 13.00 -3.06
N VAL A 347 8.02 14.20 -3.57
CA VAL A 347 9.35 14.58 -4.04
C VAL A 347 10.05 15.42 -2.98
N MET A 348 11.26 15.02 -2.60
CA MET A 348 12.04 15.71 -1.58
C MET A 348 13.39 16.16 -2.16
N ARG A 349 13.72 17.45 -2.03
CA ARG A 349 14.94 18.05 -2.56
C ARG A 349 15.62 18.87 -1.46
N SER A 350 16.62 18.27 -0.81
CA SER A 350 17.22 18.80 0.43
C SER A 350 16.13 19.13 1.47
N SER A 351 15.34 18.11 1.79
CA SER A 351 14.17 18.18 2.68
C SER A 351 14.08 16.90 3.51
N VAL A 352 13.33 16.93 4.62
CA VAL A 352 13.25 15.80 5.55
C VAL A 352 11.82 15.55 6.03
N VAL A 353 11.45 14.28 6.21
CA VAL A 353 10.28 13.85 6.98
C VAL A 353 10.76 13.45 8.35
N ALA A 354 10.21 14.06 9.40
CA ALA A 354 10.63 13.82 10.78
C ALA A 354 9.46 13.38 11.66
N PHE A 355 9.71 12.39 12.51
CA PHE A 355 8.85 12.04 13.64
C PHE A 355 9.63 12.25 14.93
N ALA A 356 8.99 12.86 15.92
CA ALA A 356 9.65 13.19 17.18
C ALA A 356 8.79 12.84 18.39
N LEU A 357 9.46 12.38 19.45
CA LEU A 357 8.91 12.10 20.77
C LEU A 357 7.89 10.93 20.78
N ALA A 358 7.02 10.89 21.78
CA ALA A 358 6.05 9.81 21.93
C ALA A 358 4.79 10.11 21.13
N LEU A 359 4.54 9.39 20.04
CA LEU A 359 3.30 9.57 19.29
C LEU A 359 2.10 9.03 20.09
N PRO A 360 0.89 9.54 19.86
CA PRO A 360 -0.32 8.95 20.44
C PRO A 360 -0.44 7.46 20.12
N GLN A 361 -1.18 6.72 20.95
CA GLN A 361 -1.48 5.33 20.68
C GLN A 361 -2.32 5.19 19.39
N HIS A 362 -2.26 4.02 18.75
CA HIS A 362 -3.05 3.72 17.56
C HIS A 362 -2.77 4.67 16.38
N CYS A 363 -1.51 5.09 16.24
CA CYS A 363 -1.05 5.72 15.01
C CYS A 363 -0.83 4.65 13.93
N ASP A 364 -1.40 4.86 12.76
CA ASP A 364 -1.12 4.09 11.55
C ASP A 364 -0.48 5.03 10.52
N ILE A 365 0.81 4.80 10.25
CA ILE A 365 1.65 5.71 9.48
C ILE A 365 2.24 4.98 8.28
N ALA A 366 2.02 5.51 7.08
CA ALA A 366 2.65 5.04 5.86
C ALA A 366 3.32 6.19 5.12
N VAL A 367 4.62 6.03 4.84
CA VAL A 367 5.43 6.92 4.02
C VAL A 367 5.92 6.12 2.82
N THR A 368 5.27 6.32 1.67
CA THR A 368 5.46 5.50 0.48
C THR A 368 5.86 6.32 -0.73
N GLU A 369 6.62 5.70 -1.65
CA GLU A 369 6.89 6.25 -2.99
C GLU A 369 7.52 7.65 -2.96
N VAL A 370 8.54 7.80 -2.11
CA VAL A 370 9.30 9.06 -1.97
C VAL A 370 10.50 9.05 -2.92
N ASP A 371 10.61 10.08 -3.75
CA ASP A 371 11.83 10.38 -4.52
C ASP A 371 12.61 11.50 -3.80
N ALA A 372 13.75 11.17 -3.20
CA ALA A 372 14.55 12.08 -2.42
C ALA A 372 15.94 12.31 -3.02
N VAL A 373 16.34 13.59 -3.13
CA VAL A 373 17.71 13.99 -3.45
C VAL A 373 18.24 14.92 -2.37
N GLN A 374 19.34 14.54 -1.72
CA GLN A 374 19.99 15.34 -0.68
C GLN A 374 21.23 16.04 -1.25
N SER A 375 21.24 17.37 -1.26
CA SER A 375 22.39 18.18 -1.72
C SER A 375 22.96 19.10 -0.63
N SER A 376 22.19 19.34 0.42
CA SER A 376 22.50 20.21 1.55
C SER A 376 21.85 19.68 2.82
N GLU A 377 22.44 19.99 3.97
CA GLU A 377 21.83 19.68 5.27
C GLU A 377 20.52 20.46 5.45
N VAL A 378 19.56 19.84 6.14
CA VAL A 378 18.28 20.47 6.49
C VAL A 378 18.35 20.88 7.96
N GLN A 379 18.06 22.16 8.22
CA GLN A 379 17.97 22.67 9.59
C GLN A 379 16.52 22.55 10.05
N LEU A 380 16.29 21.70 11.04
CA LEU A 380 14.98 21.59 11.67
C LEU A 380 14.92 22.50 12.90
N PRO A 381 13.87 23.33 13.05
CA PRO A 381 13.63 24.06 14.28
C PRO A 381 13.61 23.09 15.47
N HIS A 382 14.31 23.45 16.55
CA HIS A 382 14.41 22.69 17.82
C HIS A 382 15.21 21.37 17.81
N ILE A 383 15.61 20.87 16.64
CA ILE A 383 16.42 19.66 16.53
C ILE A 383 17.84 20.08 16.14
N ARG A 384 18.78 20.03 17.11
CA ARG A 384 20.17 20.52 16.91
C ARG A 384 21.01 19.70 15.92
N THR A 385 20.48 18.60 15.38
CA THR A 385 21.21 17.75 14.44
C THR A 385 20.98 18.23 13.01
N ASN A 386 21.88 19.07 12.50
CA ASN A 386 21.98 19.30 11.07
C ASN A 386 22.56 18.03 10.45
N MET A 387 21.74 17.29 9.71
CA MET A 387 22.18 16.04 9.09
C MET A 387 21.57 15.85 7.70
N LEU A 388 22.32 15.17 6.84
CA LEU A 388 21.91 14.77 5.51
C LEU A 388 21.08 13.48 5.62
N SER A 389 19.78 13.61 5.92
CA SER A 389 18.85 12.47 5.99
C SER A 389 17.53 12.76 5.28
N VAL A 390 16.93 11.72 4.70
CA VAL A 390 15.56 11.79 4.14
C VAL A 390 14.53 11.61 5.23
N PHE A 391 14.85 10.76 6.21
CA PHE A 391 13.93 10.36 7.27
C PHE A 391 14.60 10.50 8.63
N LEU A 392 13.94 11.20 9.55
CA LEU A 392 14.46 11.47 10.88
C LEU A 392 13.50 10.98 11.97
N LEU A 393 14.02 10.25 12.94
CA LEU A 393 13.32 9.80 14.13
C LEU A 393 14.02 10.41 15.34
N VAL A 394 13.31 11.21 16.14
CA VAL A 394 13.91 11.98 17.24
C VAL A 394 13.35 11.53 18.59
N ASN A 395 14.11 10.73 19.34
CA ASN A 395 13.68 10.17 20.64
C ASN A 395 12.27 9.58 20.58
N ILE A 396 12.03 8.75 19.55
CA ILE A 396 10.70 8.32 19.17
C ILE A 396 10.23 7.14 20.04
N MET A 397 8.97 7.17 20.44
CA MET A 397 8.28 6.05 21.07
C MET A 397 6.98 5.74 20.33
N PHE A 398 6.87 4.51 19.84
CA PHE A 398 5.64 3.94 19.30
C PHE A 398 5.04 2.99 20.35
N SER A 399 3.74 3.16 20.62
CA SER A 399 2.99 2.35 21.57
C SER A 399 1.66 1.98 20.92
N ALA A 400 1.44 0.69 20.66
CA ALA A 400 0.32 0.18 19.85
C ALA A 400 0.16 0.92 18.49
N SER A 401 1.29 1.20 17.82
CA SER A 401 1.34 2.02 16.60
C SER A 401 2.22 1.40 15.52
N SER A 402 1.92 1.70 14.25
CA SER A 402 2.66 1.18 13.09
C SER A 402 3.28 2.31 12.24
N LEU A 403 4.51 2.08 11.77
CA LEU A 403 5.21 2.89 10.79
C LEU A 403 5.71 2.01 9.63
N LEU A 404 5.22 2.27 8.43
CA LEU A 404 5.72 1.69 7.19
C LEU A 404 6.44 2.75 6.35
N VAL A 405 7.71 2.48 6.02
CA VAL A 405 8.48 3.24 5.03
C VAL A 405 8.72 2.31 3.84
N SER A 406 8.08 2.59 2.70
CA SER A 406 8.13 1.69 1.53
C SER A 406 8.46 2.43 0.24
N ASN A 407 9.19 1.78 -0.66
CA ASN A 407 9.41 2.28 -2.03
C ASN A 407 10.10 3.68 -2.07
N VAL A 408 10.96 3.98 -1.09
CA VAL A 408 11.74 5.22 -1.08
C VAL A 408 12.97 5.08 -1.97
N LYS A 409 13.18 6.02 -2.89
CA LYS A 409 14.40 6.14 -3.70
C LYS A 409 15.14 7.38 -3.25
N ALA A 410 16.28 7.19 -2.59
CA ALA A 410 17.05 8.28 -2.00
C ALA A 410 18.45 8.35 -2.60
N HIS A 411 18.84 9.54 -3.04
CA HIS A 411 20.17 9.82 -3.59
C HIS A 411 20.84 11.00 -2.88
N SER A 412 22.00 10.78 -2.25
CA SER A 412 22.83 11.83 -1.68
C SER A 412 23.93 12.27 -2.65
N LEU A 413 24.07 13.59 -2.83
CA LEU A 413 25.16 14.22 -3.57
C LEU A 413 26.37 14.56 -2.68
N ARG A 414 26.26 14.29 -1.38
CA ARG A 414 27.32 14.53 -0.38
C ARG A 414 27.68 13.24 0.35
N TYR A 415 28.96 13.13 0.71
CA TYR A 415 29.46 12.04 1.55
C TYR A 415 28.93 12.15 2.98
N GLY A 416 28.77 11.01 3.66
CA GLY A 416 28.39 10.95 5.09
C GLY A 416 26.90 11.06 5.39
N ALA A 417 26.03 11.02 4.37
CA ALA A 417 24.59 11.05 4.56
C ALA A 417 24.06 9.75 5.22
N LEU A 418 22.95 9.86 5.96
CA LEU A 418 22.26 8.75 6.61
C LEU A 418 20.89 8.58 5.95
N GLY A 419 20.50 7.38 5.54
CA GLY A 419 19.24 7.16 4.81
C GLY A 419 18.03 7.46 5.70
N LEU A 420 17.87 6.61 6.72
CA LEU A 420 17.01 6.83 7.89
C LEU A 420 17.91 7.02 9.11
N TYR A 421 17.57 8.00 9.94
CA TYR A 421 18.36 8.32 11.12
C TYR A 421 17.48 8.42 12.36
N SER A 422 17.77 7.61 13.37
CA SER A 422 17.20 7.72 14.70
C SER A 422 18.19 8.34 15.68
N THR A 423 17.86 9.53 16.17
CA THR A 423 18.60 10.22 17.24
C THR A 423 18.08 9.75 18.60
N GLY A 424 18.99 9.42 19.51
CA GLY A 424 18.62 9.01 20.87
C GLY A 424 18.01 7.61 20.92
N THR A 425 16.81 7.47 21.46
CA THR A 425 16.15 6.17 21.63
C THR A 425 14.99 6.01 20.64
N LEU A 426 14.95 4.85 19.97
CA LEU A 426 13.78 4.34 19.23
C LEU A 426 13.17 3.19 20.04
N THR A 427 11.97 3.42 20.57
CA THR A 427 11.22 2.44 21.37
C THR A 427 9.99 1.98 20.61
N LEU A 428 9.82 0.67 20.48
CA LEU A 428 8.61 0.00 19.99
C LEU A 428 8.04 -0.86 21.12
N GLU A 429 6.82 -0.60 21.55
CA GLU A 429 6.14 -1.36 22.61
C GLU A 429 4.67 -1.63 22.29
N ARG A 430 4.04 -2.56 23.02
CA ARG A 430 2.60 -2.88 22.96
C ARG A 430 2.11 -3.26 21.57
N GLY A 431 2.83 -4.15 20.88
CA GLY A 431 2.49 -4.60 19.54
C GLY A 431 2.79 -3.57 18.45
N SER A 432 3.71 -2.64 18.70
CA SER A 432 4.11 -1.64 17.69
C SER A 432 4.96 -2.26 16.59
N SER A 433 4.95 -1.63 15.41
CA SER A 433 5.75 -2.13 14.29
C SER A 433 6.42 -1.03 13.47
N LEU A 434 7.68 -1.23 13.09
CA LEU A 434 8.41 -0.40 12.15
C LEU A 434 8.95 -1.26 11.01
N TYR A 435 8.46 -1.00 9.80
CA TYR A 435 8.90 -1.66 8.57
C TYR A 435 9.57 -0.65 7.63
N VAL A 436 10.78 -0.99 7.16
CA VAL A 436 11.42 -0.32 6.03
C VAL A 436 11.62 -1.33 4.92
N GLN A 437 10.96 -1.13 3.78
CA GLN A 437 10.96 -2.13 2.72
C GLN A 437 11.01 -1.58 1.30
N TYR A 438 11.64 -2.33 0.40
CA TYR A 438 11.74 -1.98 -1.02
C TYR A 438 12.33 -0.57 -1.27
N CYS A 439 13.14 -0.06 -0.34
CA CYS A 439 13.82 1.22 -0.47
C CYS A 439 15.18 1.06 -1.17
N SER A 440 15.63 2.11 -1.85
CA SER A 440 16.92 2.16 -2.55
C SER A 440 17.71 3.40 -2.16
N PHE A 441 18.94 3.20 -1.69
CA PHE A 441 19.82 4.27 -1.22
C PHE A 441 21.12 4.35 -2.05
N ALA A 442 21.42 5.55 -2.53
CA ALA A 442 22.66 5.84 -3.25
C ALA A 442 23.40 7.05 -2.68
N GLY A 443 24.72 6.93 -2.52
CA GLY A 443 25.56 7.99 -1.93
C GLY A 443 25.46 8.14 -0.41
N TYR A 444 24.78 7.22 0.29
CA TYR A 444 24.64 7.22 1.75
C TYR A 444 25.75 6.41 2.43
N MET A 445 26.10 6.75 3.67
CA MET A 445 27.05 5.99 4.50
C MET A 445 26.36 4.83 5.20
N HIS A 446 25.16 5.05 5.74
CA HIS A 446 24.35 4.02 6.37
C HIS A 446 22.93 4.08 5.82
N MET A 447 22.32 2.92 5.56
CA MET A 447 20.90 2.86 5.16
C MET A 447 20.01 3.22 6.36
N PHE A 448 20.15 2.52 7.49
CA PHE A 448 19.47 2.84 8.73
C PHE A 448 20.50 3.03 9.85
N TYR A 449 20.51 4.22 10.44
CA TYR A 449 21.31 4.51 11.63
C TYR A 449 20.41 4.62 12.85
N VAL A 450 20.71 3.86 13.90
CA VAL A 450 20.03 3.92 15.19
C VAL A 450 21.03 4.06 16.33
N ASN A 451 20.77 5.00 17.24
CA ASN A 451 21.61 5.17 18.41
C ASN A 451 21.29 4.13 19.50
N ILE A 452 20.07 4.14 20.05
CA ILE A 452 19.54 3.10 20.98
C ILE A 452 18.25 2.54 20.39
N LEU A 453 18.09 1.22 20.41
CA LEU A 453 16.89 0.51 19.93
C LEU A 453 16.33 -0.39 21.03
N SER A 454 15.04 -0.24 21.34
CA SER A 454 14.29 -1.13 22.23
C SER A 454 13.03 -1.62 21.54
N VAL A 455 12.91 -2.93 21.36
CA VAL A 455 11.73 -3.59 20.76
C VAL A 455 11.16 -4.56 21.78
N SER A 456 10.02 -4.23 22.38
CA SER A 456 9.43 -4.97 23.48
C SER A 456 7.93 -5.21 23.30
N ASP A 457 7.37 -6.13 24.08
CA ASP A 457 5.95 -6.45 24.15
C ASP A 457 5.31 -6.69 22.76
N HIS A 458 5.65 -7.82 22.14
CA HIS A 458 5.11 -8.26 20.85
C HIS A 458 5.36 -7.32 19.67
N SER A 459 6.40 -6.49 19.74
CA SER A 459 6.70 -5.48 18.72
C SER A 459 7.66 -5.98 17.64
N VAL A 460 7.67 -5.31 16.49
CA VAL A 460 8.48 -5.72 15.32
C VAL A 460 9.28 -4.54 14.75
N PHE A 461 10.60 -4.74 14.59
CA PHE A 461 11.45 -3.90 13.75
C PHE A 461 11.91 -4.70 12.54
N ALA A 462 11.69 -4.22 11.32
CA ALA A 462 12.01 -4.96 10.10
C ALA A 462 12.63 -4.11 8.99
N LEU A 463 13.78 -4.55 8.46
CA LEU A 463 14.37 -4.09 7.21
C LEU A 463 14.25 -5.18 6.15
N LEU A 464 13.42 -4.96 5.13
CA LEU A 464 13.04 -6.00 4.17
C LEU A 464 13.34 -5.60 2.71
N ASN A 465 14.12 -6.40 2.00
CA ASN A 465 14.32 -6.24 0.54
C ASN A 465 14.78 -4.83 0.11
N ASN A 466 15.59 -4.15 0.93
CA ASN A 466 16.13 -2.85 0.59
C ASN A 466 17.46 -2.99 -0.17
N THR A 467 17.81 -1.96 -0.95
CA THR A 467 19.03 -1.93 -1.75
C THR A 467 19.91 -0.73 -1.39
N MET A 468 21.23 -0.92 -1.42
CA MET A 468 22.20 0.16 -1.25
C MET A 468 23.31 0.04 -2.29
N SER A 469 23.48 1.05 -3.13
CA SER A 469 24.47 1.00 -4.23
C SER A 469 25.92 0.92 -3.71
N SER A 470 26.24 1.67 -2.65
CA SER A 470 27.50 1.62 -1.92
C SER A 470 27.33 2.23 -0.54
N GLY A 471 28.12 1.81 0.46
CA GLY A 471 28.12 2.44 1.78
C GLY A 471 28.89 1.65 2.83
N THR A 472 28.79 2.08 4.08
CA THR A 472 29.38 1.40 5.23
C THR A 472 28.47 0.29 5.74
N SER A 473 27.17 0.56 5.98
CA SER A 473 26.28 -0.51 6.45
C SER A 473 24.80 -0.38 6.15
N LEU A 474 24.09 -1.52 6.20
CA LEU A 474 22.64 -1.57 6.09
C LEU A 474 21.98 -1.12 7.41
N LEU A 475 22.39 -1.72 8.53
CA LEU A 475 22.01 -1.29 9.87
C LEU A 475 23.26 -0.82 10.62
N CYS A 476 23.24 0.39 11.15
CA CYS A 476 24.27 0.93 12.04
C CYS A 476 23.66 1.18 13.41
N GLN A 477 24.27 0.58 14.42
CA GLN A 477 23.80 0.56 15.79
C GLN A 477 24.92 1.05 16.71
N GLN A 478 24.69 2.18 17.38
CA GLN A 478 25.77 2.87 18.13
C GLN A 478 25.88 2.45 19.60
N GLN A 479 24.76 2.26 20.32
CA GLN A 479 24.74 2.02 21.78
C GLN A 479 24.00 0.74 22.17
N GLU A 480 22.83 0.77 22.82
CA GLU A 480 22.14 -0.44 23.25
C GLU A 480 21.12 -0.91 22.21
N LEU A 481 21.02 -2.22 22.02
CA LEU A 481 19.94 -2.86 21.27
C LEU A 481 19.31 -3.97 22.13
N SER A 482 18.02 -3.84 22.41
CA SER A 482 17.25 -4.83 23.15
C SER A 482 16.03 -5.31 22.36
N VAL A 483 15.79 -6.64 22.41
CA VAL A 483 14.59 -7.28 21.90
C VAL A 483 14.03 -8.18 23.01
N SER A 484 12.80 -7.90 23.44
CA SER A 484 12.18 -8.57 24.58
C SER A 484 10.71 -8.92 24.37
N ASP A 485 10.20 -9.80 25.22
CA ASP A 485 8.78 -10.10 25.40
C ASP A 485 8.08 -10.45 24.07
N HIS A 486 8.53 -11.52 23.42
CA HIS A 486 7.96 -12.03 22.17
C HIS A 486 8.14 -11.09 20.96
N SER A 487 9.07 -10.13 21.04
CA SER A 487 9.36 -9.20 19.96
C SER A 487 10.38 -9.73 18.95
N VAL A 488 10.41 -9.10 17.78
CA VAL A 488 11.26 -9.51 16.65
C VAL A 488 12.04 -8.32 16.06
N LEU A 489 13.33 -8.52 15.84
CA LEU A 489 14.15 -7.67 14.98
C LEU A 489 14.58 -8.46 13.76
N ARG A 490 14.22 -7.97 12.57
CA ARG A 490 14.41 -8.67 11.30
C ARG A 490 15.18 -7.81 10.31
N VAL A 491 16.25 -8.37 9.73
CA VAL A 491 17.00 -7.77 8.61
C VAL A 491 17.08 -8.84 7.54
N VAL A 492 16.19 -8.77 6.54
CA VAL A 492 16.00 -9.86 5.58
C VAL A 492 15.95 -9.40 4.13
N GLY A 493 16.68 -10.09 3.26
CA GLY A 493 16.64 -9.87 1.81
C GLY A 493 17.29 -8.57 1.34
N ASN A 494 18.03 -7.87 2.21
CA ASN A 494 18.65 -6.60 1.86
C ASN A 494 19.95 -6.85 1.09
N SER A 495 20.24 -6.02 0.09
CA SER A 495 21.42 -6.18 -0.75
C SER A 495 22.17 -4.89 -1.02
N GLY A 496 23.48 -4.98 -1.24
CA GLY A 496 24.28 -3.82 -1.61
C GLY A 496 25.77 -4.03 -1.57
N SER A 497 26.53 -3.16 -2.26
CA SER A 497 27.99 -3.14 -2.16
C SER A 497 28.43 -2.35 -0.92
N VAL A 498 28.13 -2.88 0.27
CA VAL A 498 28.42 -2.25 1.57
C VAL A 498 29.57 -2.93 2.30
N SER A 499 30.26 -2.20 3.18
CA SER A 499 31.31 -2.79 4.02
C SER A 499 30.75 -3.80 5.02
N TYR A 500 29.56 -3.55 5.58
CA TYR A 500 28.96 -4.37 6.64
C TYR A 500 27.45 -4.51 6.47
N ALA A 501 26.85 -5.68 6.72
CA ALA A 501 25.39 -5.76 6.85
C ALA A 501 24.95 -5.08 8.15
N ILE A 502 25.51 -5.53 9.27
CA ILE A 502 25.24 -5.05 10.62
C ILE A 502 26.51 -4.43 11.19
N TYR A 503 26.48 -3.13 11.46
CA TYR A 503 27.55 -2.40 12.11
C TYR A 503 27.14 -2.10 13.55
N SER A 504 27.79 -2.74 14.53
CA SER A 504 27.48 -2.53 15.94
C SER A 504 28.72 -2.17 16.75
N LEU A 505 28.56 -1.21 17.65
CA LEU A 505 29.63 -0.77 18.55
C LEU A 505 29.37 -1.17 20.02
N SER A 506 28.29 -1.89 20.34
CA SER A 506 27.86 -2.07 21.72
C SER A 506 26.89 -3.27 21.88
N PHE A 507 26.13 -3.35 22.98
CA PHE A 507 25.43 -4.54 23.48
C PHE A 507 24.16 -4.93 22.69
N PHE A 508 23.99 -6.24 22.48
CA PHE A 508 22.72 -6.86 22.08
C PHE A 508 22.15 -7.67 23.23
N THR A 509 20.88 -7.47 23.55
CA THR A 509 20.16 -8.28 24.55
C THR A 509 18.89 -8.86 23.93
N VAL A 510 18.74 -10.18 23.94
CA VAL A 510 17.59 -10.90 23.40
C VAL A 510 17.01 -11.81 24.49
N HIS A 511 15.79 -11.54 24.94
CA HIS A 511 15.23 -12.24 26.08
C HIS A 511 13.71 -12.38 26.05
N HIS A 512 13.15 -13.22 26.91
CA HIS A 512 11.72 -13.48 27.02
C HIS A 512 11.09 -13.89 25.67
N SER A 513 11.62 -14.97 25.09
CA SER A 513 11.10 -15.58 23.87
C SER A 513 11.13 -14.63 22.67
N SER A 514 12.22 -13.90 22.47
CA SER A 514 12.39 -12.96 21.35
C SER A 514 13.22 -13.52 20.21
N TRP A 515 13.20 -12.85 19.06
CA TRP A 515 13.90 -13.32 17.85
C TRP A 515 14.72 -12.22 17.16
N LEU A 516 16.01 -12.52 16.95
CA LEU A 516 16.85 -11.84 15.97
C LEU A 516 16.88 -12.64 14.68
N ASP A 517 16.39 -12.06 13.58
CA ASP A 517 16.23 -12.72 12.31
C ASP A 517 17.06 -12.07 11.20
N TRP A 518 18.19 -12.67 10.84
CA TRP A 518 19.09 -12.21 9.78
C TRP A 518 19.17 -13.23 8.66
N ARG A 519 18.41 -12.99 7.58
CA ARG A 519 18.33 -13.94 6.46
C ARG A 519 18.49 -13.31 5.10
N TYR A 520 19.08 -14.06 4.17
CA TYR A 520 19.10 -13.71 2.74
C TYR A 520 19.67 -12.32 2.43
N ASN A 521 20.53 -11.77 3.29
CA ASN A 521 21.20 -10.50 3.00
C ASN A 521 22.43 -10.75 2.12
N ASP A 522 22.63 -9.89 1.13
CA ASP A 522 23.77 -9.99 0.20
C ASP A 522 24.60 -8.71 0.25
N VAL A 523 25.77 -8.80 0.86
CA VAL A 523 26.75 -7.70 0.95
C VAL A 523 27.93 -7.86 -0.01
N GLY A 524 27.85 -8.79 -0.96
CA GLY A 524 28.90 -9.06 -1.94
C GLY A 524 30.24 -9.38 -1.27
N VAL A 525 31.23 -8.50 -1.46
CA VAL A 525 32.58 -8.63 -0.88
C VAL A 525 32.70 -8.09 0.56
N GLY A 526 31.65 -7.46 1.08
CA GLY A 526 31.59 -6.92 2.43
C GLY A 526 31.53 -7.99 3.52
N ALA A 527 31.51 -7.55 4.78
CA ALA A 527 31.34 -8.43 5.92
C ALA A 527 29.90 -8.47 6.41
N MET A 528 29.44 -9.57 7.01
CA MET A 528 28.12 -9.57 7.66
C MET A 528 28.10 -8.65 8.88
N PHE A 529 29.16 -8.68 9.70
CA PHE A 529 29.22 -7.96 10.96
C PHE A 529 30.45 -7.05 11.04
N HIS A 530 30.30 -5.88 11.65
CA HIS A 530 31.40 -5.16 12.29
C HIS A 530 31.19 -5.23 13.80
N TYR A 531 31.89 -6.14 14.47
CA TYR A 531 31.84 -6.31 15.92
C TYR A 531 33.20 -5.95 16.51
N SER A 532 33.18 -5.06 17.51
CA SER A 532 34.37 -4.68 18.25
C SER A 532 34.62 -5.66 19.41
N LEU A 533 35.80 -5.61 20.03
CA LEU A 533 36.13 -6.45 21.20
C LEU A 533 35.20 -6.20 22.41
N ILE A 534 34.50 -5.07 22.46
CA ILE A 534 33.54 -4.73 23.52
C ILE A 534 32.09 -5.07 23.13
N THR A 535 31.85 -5.48 21.88
CA THR A 535 30.52 -5.86 21.41
C THR A 535 30.16 -7.23 21.98
N THR A 536 29.04 -7.31 22.69
CA THR A 536 28.58 -8.54 23.36
C THR A 536 27.12 -8.80 23.00
N MET A 537 26.78 -10.06 22.72
CA MET A 537 25.39 -10.50 22.57
C MET A 537 25.02 -11.44 23.72
N ASN A 538 23.98 -11.04 24.44
CA ASN A 538 23.39 -11.80 25.54
C ASN A 538 22.04 -12.35 25.09
N ILE A 539 21.88 -13.67 25.20
CA ILE A 539 20.65 -14.37 24.83
C ILE A 539 20.17 -15.27 25.97
N ASP A 540 18.89 -15.17 26.31
CA ASP A 540 18.26 -16.03 27.31
C ASP A 540 17.95 -17.43 26.76
N GLY A 541 17.53 -18.33 27.64
CA GLY A 541 17.25 -19.73 27.30
C GLY A 541 16.00 -19.96 26.45
N SER A 542 15.24 -18.90 26.12
CA SER A 542 13.97 -19.01 25.40
C SER A 542 13.97 -18.35 24.02
N SER A 543 14.97 -17.50 23.76
CA SER A 543 15.07 -16.69 22.55
C SER A 543 15.84 -17.37 21.43
N VAL A 544 15.73 -16.80 20.23
CA VAL A 544 16.25 -17.35 18.97
C VAL A 544 17.11 -16.32 18.23
N VAL A 545 18.22 -16.78 17.66
CA VAL A 545 18.96 -16.06 16.62
C VAL A 545 18.98 -16.91 15.35
N THR A 546 18.69 -16.28 14.21
CA THR A 546 18.79 -16.91 12.89
C THR A 546 19.78 -16.15 12.02
N LEU A 547 20.74 -16.87 11.43
CA LEU A 547 21.70 -16.36 10.45
C LEU A 547 21.78 -17.33 9.27
N THR A 548 20.93 -17.16 8.26
CA THR A 548 20.84 -18.11 7.14
C THR A 548 20.71 -17.47 5.77
N GLY A 549 21.19 -18.14 4.73
CA GLY A 549 21.01 -17.70 3.33
C GLY A 549 21.79 -16.44 2.94
N CYS A 550 22.65 -15.89 3.80
CA CYS A 550 23.37 -14.64 3.52
C CYS A 550 24.60 -14.86 2.64
N THR A 551 24.90 -13.87 1.79
CA THR A 551 26.10 -13.83 0.93
C THR A 551 27.02 -12.69 1.38
N MET A 552 28.29 -13.01 1.59
CA MET A 552 29.29 -12.10 2.17
C MET A 552 30.72 -12.48 1.74
N GLY A 553 31.65 -11.52 1.81
CA GLY A 553 33.08 -11.77 1.66
C GLY A 553 33.70 -12.34 2.94
N SER A 554 33.19 -11.93 4.10
CA SER A 554 33.59 -12.47 5.41
C SER A 554 32.47 -12.33 6.44
N THR A 555 32.55 -13.03 7.57
CA THR A 555 31.61 -12.81 8.68
C THR A 555 31.93 -11.52 9.45
N GLY A 556 33.20 -11.10 9.46
CA GLY A 556 33.69 -9.94 10.22
C GLY A 556 33.75 -10.16 11.74
N LEU A 557 33.60 -11.40 12.20
CA LEU A 557 33.67 -11.79 13.60
C LEU A 557 35.11 -12.07 14.01
N SER A 558 35.67 -11.24 14.89
CA SER A 558 36.97 -11.48 15.55
C SER A 558 36.83 -12.10 16.94
N VAL A 559 35.61 -12.10 17.47
CA VAL A 559 35.18 -12.70 18.74
C VAL A 559 33.88 -13.49 18.48
N PRO A 560 33.53 -14.47 19.34
CA PRO A 560 32.25 -15.16 19.24
C PRO A 560 31.09 -14.18 19.19
N LEU A 561 30.13 -14.41 18.29
CA LEU A 561 28.92 -13.59 18.18
C LEU A 561 28.15 -13.55 19.52
N LEU A 562 28.02 -14.71 20.16
CA LEU A 562 27.37 -14.88 21.47
C LEU A 562 28.41 -14.85 22.58
N SER A 563 28.32 -13.86 23.46
CA SER A 563 29.19 -13.73 24.64
C SER A 563 28.60 -14.41 25.88
N GLN A 564 27.28 -14.33 26.05
CA GLN A 564 26.55 -15.00 27.12
C GLN A 564 25.29 -15.63 26.54
N ALA A 565 25.15 -16.94 26.71
CA ALA A 565 24.00 -17.69 26.25
C ALA A 565 23.53 -18.62 27.37
N ASP A 566 22.32 -18.39 27.86
CA ASP A 566 21.71 -19.23 28.90
C ASP A 566 21.28 -20.58 28.33
N ALA A 567 21.25 -21.63 29.15
CA ALA A 567 20.84 -22.95 28.71
C ALA A 567 19.43 -22.92 28.06
N GLY A 568 19.32 -23.45 26.84
CA GLY A 568 18.06 -23.52 26.08
C GLY A 568 17.94 -22.56 24.90
N TYR A 569 18.84 -21.56 24.79
CA TYR A 569 18.88 -20.65 23.64
C TYR A 569 18.91 -21.43 22.32
N ARG A 570 18.42 -20.81 21.24
CA ARG A 570 18.54 -21.38 19.90
C ARG A 570 19.33 -20.46 18.99
N PHE A 571 20.36 -21.01 18.35
CA PHE A 571 21.09 -20.33 17.30
C PHE A 571 21.08 -21.20 16.04
N VAL A 572 20.28 -20.78 15.06
CA VAL A 572 20.16 -21.44 13.76
C VAL A 572 21.04 -20.72 12.75
N ALA A 573 22.06 -21.40 12.23
CA ALA A 573 22.97 -20.82 11.25
C ALA A 573 23.35 -21.82 10.15
N GLY A 574 23.50 -21.34 8.92
CA GLY A 574 23.87 -22.19 7.79
C GLY A 574 23.31 -21.70 6.47
N CYS A 575 23.60 -22.44 5.40
CA CYS A 575 23.39 -21.99 4.02
C CYS A 575 23.97 -20.58 3.78
N LEU A 576 25.21 -20.35 4.23
CA LEU A 576 25.89 -19.07 4.03
C LEU A 576 26.82 -19.18 2.83
N THR A 577 27.00 -18.10 2.08
CA THR A 577 28.04 -18.01 1.05
C THR A 577 29.11 -17.03 1.55
N VAL A 578 30.26 -17.55 1.96
CA VAL A 578 31.40 -16.75 2.47
C VAL A 578 32.54 -16.81 1.47
N ALA A 579 32.96 -15.65 0.94
CA ALA A 579 34.00 -15.54 -0.09
C ALA A 579 33.75 -16.47 -1.30
N GLY A 580 32.48 -16.63 -1.69
CA GLY A 580 32.06 -17.49 -2.80
C GLY A 580 32.00 -18.99 -2.47
N ARG A 581 32.26 -19.41 -1.24
CA ARG A 581 32.13 -20.79 -0.78
C ARG A 581 30.88 -20.96 0.08
N GLU A 582 30.10 -21.98 -0.22
CA GLU A 582 28.96 -22.39 0.60
C GLU A 582 29.44 -22.99 1.93
N VAL A 583 28.83 -22.56 3.03
CA VAL A 583 29.12 -22.96 4.41
C VAL A 583 27.86 -23.61 4.98
N THR A 584 27.90 -24.92 5.14
CA THR A 584 26.74 -25.75 5.53
C THR A 584 27.00 -26.70 6.68
N THR A 585 28.23 -26.72 7.23
CA THR A 585 28.58 -27.56 8.37
C THR A 585 28.97 -26.74 9.59
N ALA A 586 28.79 -27.30 10.79
CA ALA A 586 29.21 -26.67 12.04
C ALA A 586 30.72 -26.35 12.07
N ALA A 587 31.55 -27.22 11.47
CA ALA A 587 33.00 -27.01 11.39
C ALA A 587 33.36 -25.82 10.50
N GLU A 588 32.68 -25.67 9.36
CA GLU A 588 32.90 -24.53 8.46
C GLU A 588 32.36 -23.23 9.06
N LEU A 589 31.23 -23.26 9.77
CA LEU A 589 30.72 -22.12 10.52
C LEU A 589 31.74 -21.66 11.57
N ALA A 590 32.30 -22.60 12.35
CA ALA A 590 33.31 -22.30 13.35
C ALA A 590 34.59 -21.70 12.76
N LEU A 591 35.03 -22.17 11.59
CA LEU A 591 36.17 -21.58 10.85
C LEU A 591 35.90 -20.13 10.43
N ASN A 592 34.64 -19.72 10.33
CA ASN A 592 34.21 -18.36 10.02
C ASN A 592 33.78 -17.58 11.28
N GLY A 593 34.19 -18.00 12.48
CA GLY A 593 33.89 -17.31 13.74
C GLY A 593 32.46 -17.48 14.25
N ILE A 594 31.63 -18.27 13.57
CA ILE A 594 30.27 -18.59 13.98
C ILE A 594 30.32 -19.86 14.84
N THR A 595 30.41 -19.67 16.16
CA THR A 595 30.43 -20.75 17.15
C THR A 595 29.09 -20.82 17.90
N SER A 596 28.93 -21.86 18.74
CA SER A 596 27.74 -21.99 19.61
C SER A 596 26.41 -22.11 18.84
N VAL A 597 26.48 -22.63 17.61
CA VAL A 597 25.29 -22.93 16.79
C VAL A 597 24.59 -24.16 17.36
N THR A 598 23.29 -24.05 17.62
CA THR A 598 22.49 -25.17 18.13
C THR A 598 21.92 -26.03 17.00
N THR A 599 21.62 -25.40 15.87
CA THR A 599 21.01 -26.06 14.70
C THR A 599 21.67 -25.54 13.43
N VAL A 600 22.27 -26.45 12.64
CA VAL A 600 22.89 -26.10 11.37
C VAL A 600 21.85 -26.17 10.26
N ALA A 601 21.65 -25.08 9.53
CA ALA A 601 20.69 -25.01 8.42
C ALA A 601 21.34 -25.46 7.09
N ALA A 602 20.70 -26.40 6.40
CA ALA A 602 21.07 -26.79 5.04
C ALA A 602 20.40 -25.87 4.00
N CYS A 603 21.02 -25.71 2.83
CA CYS A 603 20.42 -24.94 1.74
C CYS A 603 19.19 -25.64 1.16
N GLY A 604 18.10 -24.90 0.98
CA GLY A 604 16.86 -25.42 0.40
C GLY A 604 16.02 -26.29 1.34
N GLU A 605 16.46 -26.52 2.57
CA GLU A 605 15.70 -27.23 3.59
C GLU A 605 15.16 -26.25 4.63
N CYS A 606 13.89 -26.39 4.96
CA CYS A 606 13.31 -25.64 6.07
C CYS A 606 13.44 -26.42 7.37
N THR A 607 13.63 -25.69 8.46
CA THR A 607 13.69 -26.21 9.82
C THR A 607 12.63 -25.51 10.65
N LYS A 608 11.96 -26.27 11.52
CA LYS A 608 10.95 -25.70 12.44
C LYS A 608 11.48 -24.50 13.22
N GLU A 609 12.76 -24.55 13.60
CA GLU A 609 13.42 -23.54 14.42
C GLU A 609 13.98 -22.36 13.62
N GLY A 610 14.24 -22.53 12.32
CA GLY A 610 14.81 -21.49 11.47
C GLY A 610 13.77 -20.71 10.66
N ASP A 611 12.64 -21.34 10.33
CA ASP A 611 11.62 -20.72 9.46
C ASP A 611 10.50 -20.03 10.22
N CYS A 612 10.17 -20.54 11.40
CA CYS A 612 9.02 -20.10 12.18
C CYS A 612 9.42 -19.39 13.47
N PHE A 613 8.69 -18.33 13.82
CA PHE A 613 8.84 -17.68 15.12
C PHE A 613 8.22 -18.59 16.19
N ALA A 614 9.04 -19.46 16.78
CA ALA A 614 8.60 -20.48 17.73
C ALA A 614 7.64 -19.97 18.84
N PRO A 615 7.83 -18.78 19.42
CA PRO A 615 6.96 -18.24 20.48
C PRO A 615 5.50 -18.00 20.06
N LEU A 616 5.24 -17.69 18.79
CA LEU A 616 3.88 -17.45 18.28
C LEU A 616 3.42 -18.51 17.26
N THR A 617 4.22 -19.54 17.00
CA THR A 617 3.86 -20.58 16.04
C THR A 617 3.11 -21.72 16.72
N THR A 618 1.82 -21.87 16.40
CA THR A 618 0.94 -22.93 16.92
C THR A 618 1.15 -24.27 16.23
N ALA A 619 1.49 -24.26 14.93
CA ALA A 619 1.79 -25.48 14.18
C ALA A 619 2.74 -25.22 12.99
N VAL A 620 3.47 -26.26 12.58
CA VAL A 620 4.33 -26.22 11.39
C VAL A 620 3.98 -27.37 10.47
N SER A 621 3.79 -27.07 9.19
CA SER A 621 3.50 -28.05 8.13
C SER A 621 4.42 -27.78 6.94
N GLY A 622 5.40 -28.66 6.74
CA GLY A 622 6.51 -28.38 5.82
C GLY A 622 7.23 -27.10 6.26
N CYS A 623 7.39 -26.15 5.35
CA CYS A 623 8.01 -24.84 5.61
C CYS A 623 6.99 -23.74 5.97
N LYS A 624 5.72 -24.11 6.21
CA LYS A 624 4.65 -23.16 6.53
C LYS A 624 4.42 -23.12 8.04
N CYS A 625 4.47 -21.93 8.60
CA CYS A 625 4.15 -21.63 9.98
C CYS A 625 2.67 -21.26 10.08
N ARG A 626 1.99 -21.75 11.11
CA ARG A 626 0.65 -21.29 11.51
C ARG A 626 0.82 -20.55 12.82
N CYS A 627 0.31 -19.33 12.89
CA CYS A 627 0.26 -18.53 14.11
C CYS A 627 -1.13 -18.68 14.72
#